data_AF-A0A1I5F0W2-F1
#
_entry.id   AF-A0A1I5F0W2-F1
#
_cell.length_a   1.000
_cell.length_b   1.000
_cell.length_c   1.000
_cell.angle_alpha   90.00
_cell.angle_beta   90.00
_cell.angle_gamma   90.00
#
_symmetry.space_group_name_H-M   'P 1'
#
loop_
_entity.id
_entity.type
_entity.pdbx_description
1 polymer ?
#
loop_
_entity_poly.entity_id
_entity_poly.type
_entity_poly.pdbx_seq_one_letter_code
_entity_poly.pdbx_strand_id
1 'polypeptide(L)'
;MTYSLKDIKHAIEIVIEELYPYSNRLIDEYSNMDDIANQIVFELIKEDYKKNAKRNSVQFYLNKYDIEASNRKYTRAIQHAQHYRDSDYDEIKDDFGVELDELLAEDVSGKKVFEGHHYTEKEYWELKMQAECKLLSKLHQKQIVKSKNVSEPEFKRLFEEYRQLLDDLEPAVNDYNGVICKTLVFYGLETYFLIDYIYSLCLAAEKKGFPDYIPIERMQSVCSITQYIDATDWCPNVYIADYCMLLKWDSMSKHIFEDSNEEWREKIKIIYDCKQLKNIMLQRHLDDWIRLISACSIEEKARFIINNYWIWDKRVDYEWTSDRIKYYRKIYQLLMKDFEKPHIK
;
A
#
# COMPACT_ATOMS: atom_id res chain seq x y z
N MET A 1 -0.53 33.33 5.30
CA MET A 1 0.36 33.06 4.16
C MET A 1 -0.05 31.69 3.65
N THR A 2 -0.51 31.59 2.40
CA THR A 2 -0.96 30.31 1.82
C THR A 2 0.23 29.74 1.05
N TYR A 3 0.76 28.61 1.49
CA TYR A 3 1.86 27.92 0.81
C TYR A 3 1.29 26.95 -0.23
N SER A 4 1.89 26.89 -1.41
CA SER A 4 1.53 25.89 -2.42
C SER A 4 2.20 24.55 -2.11
N LEU A 5 1.71 23.45 -2.70
CA LEU A 5 2.39 22.14 -2.61
C LEU A 5 3.82 22.19 -3.15
N LYS A 6 4.09 23.05 -4.13
CA LYS A 6 5.44 23.24 -4.67
C LYS A 6 6.37 23.87 -3.63
N ASP A 7 5.88 24.85 -2.86
CA ASP A 7 6.66 25.48 -1.78
C ASP A 7 6.93 24.48 -0.65
N ILE A 8 5.94 23.67 -0.30
CA ILE A 8 6.06 22.61 0.71
C ILE A 8 7.08 21.56 0.26
N LYS A 9 6.98 21.09 -0.99
CA LYS A 9 7.96 20.16 -1.57
C LYS A 9 9.38 20.73 -1.53
N HIS A 10 9.54 21.99 -1.91
CA HIS A 10 10.84 22.65 -1.88
C HIS A 10 11.42 22.75 -0.46
N ALA A 11 10.57 23.07 0.53
CA ALA A 11 11.00 23.04 1.93
C ALA A 11 11.42 21.64 2.38
N ILE A 12 10.72 20.58 1.94
CA ILE A 12 11.11 19.19 2.20
C ILE A 12 12.47 18.88 1.57
N GLU A 13 12.72 19.28 0.32
CA GLU A 13 14.01 19.10 -0.36
C GLU A 13 15.16 19.72 0.45
N ILE A 14 15.01 20.96 0.90
CA ILE A 14 16.02 21.66 1.73
C ILE A 14 16.29 20.86 3.01
N VAL A 15 15.24 20.40 3.70
CA VAL A 15 15.40 19.63 4.94
C VAL A 15 16.09 18.29 4.68
N ILE A 16 15.77 17.61 3.57
CA ILE A 16 16.46 16.36 3.20
C ILE A 16 17.94 16.63 2.93
N GLU A 17 18.28 17.68 2.19
CA GLU A 17 19.67 18.06 1.90
C GLU A 17 20.47 18.34 3.19
N GLU A 18 19.83 18.97 4.19
CA GLU A 18 20.45 19.21 5.49
C GLU A 18 20.61 17.93 6.34
N LEU A 19 19.65 17.00 6.26
CA LEU A 19 19.63 15.78 7.07
C LEU A 19 20.45 14.62 6.47
N TYR A 20 20.53 14.55 5.14
CA TYR A 20 21.10 13.42 4.42
C TYR A 20 22.42 13.79 3.71
N PRO A 21 23.57 13.52 4.33
CA PRO A 21 24.89 13.91 3.79
C PRO A 21 25.32 13.07 2.57
N TYR A 22 24.55 12.02 2.22
CA TYR A 22 24.85 11.09 1.14
C TYR A 22 23.92 11.25 -0.07
N SER A 23 23.35 12.45 -0.27
CA SER A 23 22.49 12.76 -1.42
C SER A 23 23.16 12.46 -2.77
N ASN A 24 24.50 12.52 -2.85
CA ASN A 24 25.29 12.15 -4.01
C ASN A 24 25.30 10.63 -4.33
N ARG A 25 24.85 9.79 -3.39
CA ARG A 25 24.70 8.34 -3.59
C ARG A 25 23.36 7.96 -4.20
N LEU A 26 22.41 8.90 -4.30
CA LEU A 26 21.12 8.66 -4.94
C LEU A 26 21.34 8.34 -6.43
N ILE A 27 20.72 7.26 -6.90
CA ILE A 27 20.87 6.76 -8.27
C ILE A 27 19.52 6.98 -8.97
N ASP A 28 19.49 7.81 -10.01
CA ASP A 28 18.27 8.17 -10.76
C ASP A 28 17.43 6.97 -11.23
N GLU A 29 18.09 5.84 -11.49
CA GLU A 29 17.44 4.58 -11.89
C GLU A 29 16.46 4.04 -10.82
N TYR A 30 16.75 4.26 -9.53
CA TYR A 30 16.00 3.68 -8.42
C TYR A 30 15.36 4.72 -7.51
N SER A 31 16.10 5.79 -7.17
CA SER A 31 15.61 6.87 -6.31
C SER A 31 16.50 8.10 -6.43
N ASN A 32 15.90 9.26 -6.66
CA ASN A 32 16.55 10.57 -6.59
C ASN A 32 15.87 11.50 -5.58
N MET A 33 16.42 12.71 -5.41
CA MET A 33 15.88 13.68 -4.44
C MET A 33 14.42 14.04 -4.72
N ASP A 34 14.08 14.20 -6.01
CA ASP A 34 12.73 14.53 -6.44
C ASP A 34 11.74 13.41 -6.08
N ASP A 35 12.15 12.16 -6.32
CA ASP A 35 11.41 10.95 -5.93
C ASP A 35 11.12 10.96 -4.41
N ILE A 36 12.14 11.15 -3.57
CA ILE A 36 11.97 11.13 -2.10
C ILE A 36 11.04 12.25 -1.63
N ALA A 37 11.24 13.48 -2.13
CA ALA A 37 10.41 14.61 -1.78
C ALA A 37 8.95 14.40 -2.22
N ASN A 38 8.74 13.86 -3.43
CA ASN A 38 7.40 13.51 -3.91
C ASN A 38 6.75 12.45 -3.01
N GLN A 39 7.51 11.44 -2.55
CA GLN A 39 7.00 10.40 -1.67
C GLN A 39 6.55 10.97 -0.33
N ILE A 40 7.32 11.87 0.26
CA ILE A 40 6.94 12.52 1.52
C ILE A 40 5.68 13.36 1.32
N VAL A 41 5.58 14.15 0.24
CA VAL A 41 4.37 14.93 -0.05
C VAL A 41 3.16 14.01 -0.23
N PHE A 42 3.31 12.87 -0.92
CA PHE A 42 2.24 11.89 -1.09
C PHE A 42 1.77 11.29 0.25
N GLU A 43 2.70 10.88 1.12
CA GLU A 43 2.33 10.39 2.46
C GLU A 43 1.66 11.48 3.30
N LEU A 44 2.11 12.73 3.22
CA LEU A 44 1.46 13.82 3.94
C LEU A 44 0.05 14.11 3.42
N ILE A 45 -0.22 13.94 2.12
CA ILE A 45 -1.59 13.99 1.56
C ILE A 45 -2.44 12.85 2.12
N LYS A 46 -1.88 11.64 2.24
CA LYS A 46 -2.55 10.49 2.84
C LYS A 46 -2.86 10.71 4.32
N GLU A 47 -1.92 11.25 5.10
CA GLU A 47 -2.13 11.59 6.52
C GLU A 47 -3.15 12.71 6.70
N ASP A 48 -3.10 13.75 5.86
CA ASP A 48 -4.13 14.80 5.81
C ASP A 48 -5.51 14.21 5.50
N TYR A 49 -5.61 13.28 4.55
CA TYR A 49 -6.86 12.59 4.25
C TYR A 49 -7.34 11.76 5.44
N LYS A 50 -6.47 10.96 6.08
CA LYS A 50 -6.80 10.15 7.27
C LYS A 50 -7.39 11.01 8.39
N LYS A 51 -6.79 12.20 8.62
CA LYS A 51 -7.17 13.11 9.71
C LYS A 51 -8.41 13.94 9.42
N ASN A 52 -8.56 14.43 8.18
CA ASN A 52 -9.52 15.49 7.85
C ASN A 52 -10.65 15.06 6.91
N ALA A 53 -10.58 13.88 6.27
CA ALA A 53 -11.65 13.43 5.39
C ALA A 53 -12.95 13.20 6.16
N LYS A 54 -14.07 13.60 5.55
CA LYS A 54 -15.38 13.43 6.15
C LYS A 54 -15.69 11.94 6.32
N ARG A 55 -16.01 11.54 7.55
CA ARG A 55 -16.52 10.21 7.86
C ARG A 55 -18.04 10.20 7.78
N ASN A 56 -18.62 9.15 7.19
CA ASN A 56 -20.06 8.91 7.17
C ASN A 56 -20.34 7.45 7.51
N SER A 57 -21.60 7.15 7.84
CA SER A 57 -22.00 5.79 8.16
C SER A 57 -21.91 4.86 6.94
N VAL A 58 -21.74 3.55 7.16
CA VAL A 58 -21.80 2.57 6.07
C VAL A 58 -23.10 2.70 5.27
N GLN A 59 -24.23 2.94 5.96
CA GLN A 59 -25.53 3.12 5.30
C GLN A 59 -25.55 4.30 4.32
N PHE A 60 -24.87 5.40 4.66
CA PHE A 60 -24.74 6.55 3.74
C PHE A 60 -24.06 6.13 2.44
N TYR A 61 -22.96 5.37 2.52
CA TYR A 61 -22.23 4.94 1.34
C TYR A 61 -22.95 3.85 0.55
N LEU A 62 -23.67 2.93 1.20
CA LEU A 62 -24.55 1.98 0.52
C LEU A 62 -25.59 2.71 -0.33
N ASN A 63 -26.25 3.73 0.25
CA ASN A 63 -27.24 4.52 -0.49
C ASN A 63 -26.60 5.33 -1.64
N LYS A 64 -25.32 5.69 -1.53
CA LYS A 64 -24.59 6.47 -2.55
C LYS A 64 -24.07 5.59 -3.69
N TYR A 65 -23.57 4.39 -3.38
CA TYR A 65 -22.75 3.59 -4.29
C TYR A 65 -23.26 2.18 -4.56
N ASP A 66 -24.23 1.68 -3.79
CA ASP A 66 -24.68 0.29 -3.86
C ASP A 66 -26.12 0.16 -3.34
N ILE A 67 -27.05 0.83 -4.03
CA ILE A 67 -28.47 0.94 -3.63
C ILE A 67 -29.15 -0.45 -3.55
N GLU A 68 -28.65 -1.42 -4.31
CA GLU A 68 -29.20 -2.78 -4.38
C GLU A 68 -28.44 -3.80 -3.53
N ALA A 69 -27.45 -3.37 -2.75
CA ALA A 69 -26.59 -4.30 -2.04
C ALA A 69 -27.30 -5.11 -0.96
N SER A 70 -26.91 -6.38 -0.85
CA SER A 70 -27.24 -7.17 0.34
C SER A 70 -26.38 -6.76 1.52
N ASN A 71 -27.02 -6.24 2.57
CA ASN A 71 -26.40 -5.94 3.87
C ASN A 71 -25.46 -7.04 4.39
N ARG A 72 -25.76 -8.33 4.14
CA ARG A 72 -24.95 -9.44 4.67
C ARG A 72 -23.51 -9.48 4.16
N LYS A 73 -23.24 -9.07 2.91
CA LYS A 73 -21.86 -9.10 2.36
C LYS A 73 -20.96 -8.11 3.09
N TYR A 74 -21.47 -6.90 3.33
CA TYR A 74 -20.74 -5.85 4.04
C TYR A 74 -20.58 -6.13 5.53
N THR A 75 -21.56 -6.74 6.20
CA THR A 75 -21.37 -7.20 7.60
C THR A 75 -20.17 -8.14 7.72
N ARG A 76 -20.05 -9.12 6.82
CA ARG A 76 -18.92 -10.06 6.83
C ARG A 76 -17.61 -9.32 6.53
N ALA A 77 -17.59 -8.45 5.53
CA ALA A 77 -16.41 -7.67 5.20
C ALA A 77 -15.91 -6.83 6.39
N ILE A 78 -16.82 -6.20 7.15
CA ILE A 78 -16.48 -5.43 8.36
C ILE A 78 -15.88 -6.34 9.42
N GLN A 79 -16.50 -7.49 9.70
CA GLN A 79 -15.99 -8.46 10.68
C GLN A 79 -14.62 -9.01 10.28
N HIS A 80 -14.42 -9.29 8.99
CA HIS A 80 -13.13 -9.73 8.46
C HIS A 80 -12.07 -8.63 8.64
N ALA A 81 -12.36 -7.39 8.24
CA ALA A 81 -11.44 -6.28 8.39
C ALA A 81 -11.06 -6.05 9.85
N GLN A 82 -12.04 -6.10 10.77
CA GLN A 82 -11.77 -5.92 12.20
C GLN A 82 -10.90 -7.05 12.77
N HIS A 83 -11.16 -8.31 12.42
CA HIS A 83 -10.33 -9.45 12.87
C HIS A 83 -8.84 -9.24 12.55
N TYR A 84 -8.50 -8.72 11.37
CA TYR A 84 -7.11 -8.46 11.01
C TYR A 84 -6.54 -7.22 11.71
N ARG A 85 -7.35 -6.17 11.91
CA ARG A 85 -6.93 -5.01 12.72
C ARG A 85 -6.66 -5.39 14.17
N ASP A 86 -7.46 -6.27 14.75
CA ASP A 86 -7.24 -6.81 16.09
C ASP A 86 -5.93 -7.63 16.13
N SER A 87 -5.68 -8.46 15.11
CA SER A 87 -4.41 -9.19 14.99
C SER A 87 -3.19 -8.28 14.89
N ASP A 88 -3.28 -7.19 14.13
CA ASP A 88 -2.20 -6.20 14.01
C ASP A 88 -2.03 -5.42 15.33
N TYR A 89 -3.12 -5.10 16.02
CA TYR A 89 -3.09 -4.47 17.35
C TYR A 89 -2.38 -5.34 18.37
N ASP A 90 -2.75 -6.62 18.46
CA ASP A 90 -2.16 -7.57 19.40
C ASP A 90 -0.67 -7.76 19.13
N GLU A 91 -0.26 -7.91 17.86
CA GLU A 91 1.15 -8.00 17.49
C GLU A 91 1.93 -6.73 17.86
N ILE A 92 1.41 -5.54 17.54
CA ILE A 92 2.09 -4.28 17.88
C ILE A 92 2.20 -4.11 19.39
N LYS A 93 1.16 -4.48 20.13
CA LYS A 93 1.16 -4.44 21.59
C LYS A 93 2.15 -5.44 22.19
N ASP A 94 2.19 -6.67 21.70
CA ASP A 94 3.06 -7.72 22.22
C ASP A 94 4.54 -7.46 21.90
N ASP A 95 4.83 -7.00 20.69
CA ASP A 95 6.21 -6.78 20.24
C ASP A 95 6.79 -5.44 20.75
N PHE A 96 5.96 -4.40 20.90
CA PHE A 96 6.43 -3.04 21.19
C PHE A 96 5.88 -2.43 22.49
N GLY A 97 4.87 -3.05 23.11
CA GLY A 97 4.21 -2.48 24.29
C GLY A 97 3.43 -1.21 24.01
N VAL A 98 3.08 -0.95 22.73
CA VAL A 98 2.33 0.23 22.29
C VAL A 98 0.88 -0.14 22.01
N GLU A 99 -0.06 0.59 22.61
CA GLU A 99 -1.48 0.45 22.31
C GLU A 99 -1.87 1.44 21.21
N LEU A 100 -2.42 0.92 20.12
CA LEU A 100 -2.95 1.70 19.01
C LEU A 100 -4.48 1.62 18.99
N ASP A 101 -5.13 2.43 19.83
CA ASP A 101 -6.60 2.46 19.96
C ASP A 101 -7.32 2.66 18.61
N GLU A 102 -6.65 3.29 17.64
CA GLU A 102 -7.17 3.46 16.28
C GLU A 102 -7.34 2.16 15.49
N LEU A 103 -6.84 1.02 15.96
CA LEU A 103 -7.08 -0.31 15.37
C LEU A 103 -8.28 -1.03 15.97
N LEU A 104 -8.69 -0.64 17.18
CA LEU A 104 -9.79 -1.27 17.89
C LEU A 104 -11.14 -1.01 17.20
N ALA A 105 -12.09 -1.89 17.46
CA ALA A 105 -13.45 -1.78 16.95
C ALA A 105 -14.16 -0.56 17.58
N GLU A 106 -14.89 0.20 16.76
CA GLU A 106 -15.79 1.22 17.29
C GLU A 106 -16.89 0.58 18.15
N ASP A 107 -17.15 1.16 19.32
CA ASP A 107 -18.29 0.74 20.15
C ASP A 107 -19.61 1.13 19.45
N VAL A 108 -20.24 0.14 18.84
CA VAL A 108 -21.53 0.25 18.16
C VAL A 108 -22.69 -0.29 19.01
N SER A 109 -22.49 -0.49 20.31
CA SER A 109 -23.54 -0.96 21.21
C SER A 109 -24.77 -0.03 21.15
N GLY A 110 -25.94 -0.64 20.94
CA GLY A 110 -27.21 0.08 20.84
C GLY A 110 -27.50 0.77 19.48
N LYS A 111 -26.60 0.72 18.49
CA LYS A 111 -26.83 1.21 17.12
C LYS A 111 -27.03 0.05 16.15
N LYS A 112 -27.74 0.28 15.03
CA LYS A 112 -27.69 -0.67 13.91
C LYS A 112 -26.27 -0.66 13.33
N VAL A 113 -25.71 -1.84 13.04
CA VAL A 113 -24.32 -2.02 12.56
C VAL A 113 -23.90 -0.98 11.50
N PHE A 114 -24.73 -0.74 10.49
CA PHE A 114 -24.40 0.20 9.40
C PHE A 114 -24.59 1.68 9.71
N GLU A 115 -25.28 2.01 10.79
CA GLU A 115 -25.45 3.38 11.30
C GLU A 115 -24.39 3.71 12.37
N GLY A 116 -23.79 2.69 12.99
CA GLY A 116 -22.77 2.82 14.03
C GLY A 116 -21.36 3.07 13.49
N HIS A 117 -20.94 2.32 12.46
CA HIS A 117 -19.58 2.42 11.92
C HIS A 117 -19.41 3.62 10.97
N HIS A 118 -18.41 4.46 11.24
CA HIS A 118 -18.13 5.65 10.46
C HIS A 118 -16.80 5.56 9.72
N TYR A 119 -16.89 5.50 8.39
CA TYR A 119 -15.73 5.39 7.51
C TYR A 119 -15.56 6.66 6.69
N THR A 120 -14.31 6.99 6.36
CA THR A 120 -14.00 7.84 5.22
C THR A 120 -14.43 7.15 3.93
N GLU A 121 -14.48 7.90 2.84
CA GLU A 121 -14.86 7.32 1.55
C GLU A 121 -13.83 6.28 1.06
N LYS A 122 -12.53 6.52 1.30
CA LYS A 122 -11.45 5.56 1.05
C LYS A 122 -11.70 4.23 1.78
N GLU A 123 -11.90 4.26 3.09
CA GLU A 123 -12.09 3.06 3.90
C GLU A 123 -13.35 2.27 3.46
N TYR A 124 -14.41 2.98 3.06
CA TYR A 124 -15.59 2.31 2.48
C TYR A 124 -15.27 1.62 1.14
N TRP A 125 -14.50 2.25 0.26
CA TRP A 125 -14.09 1.62 -1.00
C TRP A 125 -13.19 0.41 -0.78
N GLU A 126 -12.25 0.46 0.16
CA GLU A 126 -11.44 -0.70 0.56
C GLU A 126 -12.34 -1.84 1.08
N LEU A 127 -13.34 -1.52 1.89
CA LEU A 127 -14.34 -2.48 2.37
C LEU A 127 -15.16 -3.07 1.21
N LYS A 128 -15.61 -2.24 0.26
CA LYS A 128 -16.34 -2.67 -0.93
C LYS A 128 -15.50 -3.60 -1.79
N MET A 129 -14.24 -3.24 -2.05
CA MET A 129 -13.29 -4.09 -2.76
C MET A 129 -13.12 -5.44 -2.06
N GLN A 130 -12.97 -5.46 -0.74
CA GLN A 130 -12.89 -6.71 0.02
C GLN A 130 -14.17 -7.55 -0.05
N ALA A 131 -15.34 -6.90 -0.11
CA ALA A 131 -16.64 -7.56 -0.19
C ALA A 131 -16.95 -8.14 -1.58
N GLU A 132 -16.45 -7.51 -2.65
CA GLU A 132 -16.82 -7.79 -4.04
C GLU A 132 -15.72 -8.49 -4.83
N CYS A 133 -14.46 -8.23 -4.51
CA CYS A 133 -13.31 -8.85 -5.16
C CYS A 133 -12.98 -10.21 -4.52
N LYS A 134 -13.40 -11.28 -5.19
CA LYS A 134 -13.08 -12.65 -4.75
C LYS A 134 -11.58 -12.92 -4.66
N LEU A 135 -10.76 -12.30 -5.51
CA LEU A 135 -9.31 -12.46 -5.48
C LEU A 135 -8.75 -12.07 -4.11
N LEU A 136 -9.14 -10.90 -3.58
CA LEU A 136 -8.65 -10.42 -2.27
C LEU A 136 -8.97 -11.42 -1.15
N SER A 137 -10.18 -11.98 -1.13
CA SER A 137 -10.55 -13.02 -0.17
C SER A 137 -9.67 -14.29 -0.30
N LYS A 138 -9.38 -14.72 -1.54
CA LYS A 138 -8.52 -15.89 -1.81
C LYS A 138 -7.06 -15.63 -1.45
N LEU A 139 -6.55 -14.42 -1.68
CA LEU A 139 -5.22 -13.98 -1.31
C LEU A 139 -5.07 -13.97 0.22
N HIS A 140 -6.02 -13.32 0.90
CA HIS A 140 -6.02 -13.21 2.35
C HIS A 140 -6.03 -14.58 3.05
N GLN A 141 -6.83 -15.52 2.56
CA GLN A 141 -6.91 -16.88 3.09
C GLN A 141 -5.80 -17.83 2.58
N LYS A 142 -4.82 -17.30 1.83
CA LYS A 142 -3.78 -18.04 1.09
C LYS A 142 -4.32 -19.21 0.28
N GLN A 143 -5.56 -19.13 -0.21
CA GLN A 143 -6.15 -20.17 -1.05
C GLN A 143 -5.50 -20.20 -2.43
N ILE A 144 -5.04 -19.04 -2.91
CA ILE A 144 -4.44 -18.88 -4.24
C ILE A 144 -3.20 -19.76 -4.45
N VAL A 145 -2.47 -20.09 -3.37
CA VAL A 145 -1.17 -20.78 -3.42
C VAL A 145 -1.29 -22.26 -3.81
N LYS A 146 -2.47 -22.88 -3.68
CA LYS A 146 -2.68 -24.30 -3.97
C LYS A 146 -3.62 -24.48 -5.16
N SER A 147 -3.14 -25.19 -6.18
CA SER A 147 -3.92 -25.51 -7.41
C SER A 147 -5.23 -26.24 -7.14
N LYS A 148 -5.28 -27.05 -6.06
CA LYS A 148 -6.51 -27.75 -5.63
C LYS A 148 -7.61 -26.80 -5.10
N ASN A 149 -7.23 -25.64 -4.60
CA ASN A 149 -8.16 -24.65 -4.06
C ASN A 149 -8.57 -23.65 -5.16
N VAL A 150 -7.64 -23.32 -6.05
CA VAL A 150 -7.86 -22.43 -7.20
C VAL A 150 -7.18 -23.06 -8.41
N SER A 151 -7.94 -23.49 -9.41
CA SER A 151 -7.40 -24.02 -10.67
C SER A 151 -6.72 -22.90 -11.49
N GLU A 152 -5.93 -23.23 -12.52
CA GLU A 152 -5.35 -22.20 -13.39
C GLU A 152 -6.41 -21.36 -14.13
N PRO A 153 -7.47 -21.93 -14.71
CA PRO A 153 -8.55 -21.13 -15.30
C PRO A 153 -9.21 -20.19 -14.29
N GLU A 154 -9.44 -20.67 -13.06
CA GLU A 154 -10.01 -19.85 -12.00
C GLU A 154 -9.04 -18.74 -11.55
N PHE A 155 -7.74 -19.02 -11.47
CA PHE A 155 -6.72 -18.02 -11.17
C PHE A 155 -6.78 -16.87 -12.17
N LYS A 156 -6.78 -17.18 -13.48
CA LYS A 156 -6.88 -16.15 -14.53
C LYS A 156 -8.17 -15.34 -14.41
N ARG A 157 -9.29 -16.02 -14.18
CA ARG A 157 -10.61 -15.40 -14.00
C ARG A 157 -10.64 -14.43 -12.82
N LEU A 158 -10.04 -14.80 -11.68
CA LEU A 158 -9.99 -13.96 -10.48
C LEU A 158 -9.17 -12.67 -10.71
N PHE A 159 -8.04 -12.75 -11.41
CA PHE A 159 -7.24 -11.58 -11.76
C PHE A 159 -7.91 -10.70 -12.81
N GLU A 160 -8.64 -11.30 -13.76
CA GLU A 160 -9.46 -10.55 -14.71
C GLU A 160 -10.59 -9.79 -14.02
N GLU A 161 -11.31 -10.44 -13.09
CA GLU A 161 -12.34 -9.78 -12.25
C GLU A 161 -11.73 -8.64 -11.43
N TYR A 162 -10.54 -8.83 -10.86
CA TYR A 162 -9.84 -7.78 -10.13
C TYR A 162 -9.50 -6.58 -11.01
N ARG A 163 -8.97 -6.83 -12.22
CA ARG A 163 -8.67 -5.77 -13.19
C ARG A 163 -9.92 -4.96 -13.55
N GLN A 164 -11.04 -5.62 -13.84
CA GLN A 164 -12.30 -4.95 -14.15
C GLN A 164 -12.79 -4.07 -12.98
N LEU A 165 -12.65 -4.55 -11.75
CA LEU A 165 -12.98 -3.74 -10.57
C LEU A 165 -12.05 -2.53 -10.40
N LEU A 166 -10.77 -2.65 -10.76
CA LEU A 166 -9.85 -1.50 -10.79
C LEU A 166 -10.19 -0.50 -11.90
N ASP A 167 -10.65 -0.97 -13.06
CA ASP A 167 -11.11 -0.09 -14.14
C ASP A 167 -12.34 0.72 -13.71
N ASP A 168 -13.29 0.08 -13.01
CA ASP A 168 -14.44 0.77 -12.41
C ASP A 168 -14.03 1.75 -11.29
N LEU A 169 -12.90 1.50 -10.64
CA LEU A 169 -12.35 2.36 -9.59
C LEU A 169 -11.67 3.61 -10.17
N GLU A 170 -11.29 3.64 -11.45
CA GLU A 170 -10.59 4.79 -12.05
C GLU A 170 -11.41 6.09 -11.88
N PRO A 171 -10.82 7.16 -11.31
CA PRO A 171 -11.48 8.46 -11.23
C PRO A 171 -11.35 9.23 -12.54
N ALA A 172 -12.36 10.03 -12.86
CA ALA A 172 -12.17 11.08 -13.85
C ALA A 172 -11.13 12.09 -13.34
N VAL A 173 -10.22 12.54 -14.21
CA VAL A 173 -9.10 13.45 -13.84
C VAL A 173 -9.56 14.79 -13.24
N ASN A 174 -10.81 15.19 -13.49
CA ASN A 174 -11.44 16.39 -12.93
C ASN A 174 -12.26 16.14 -11.66
N ASP A 175 -12.43 14.89 -11.24
CA ASP A 175 -12.98 14.52 -9.94
C ASP A 175 -11.85 14.49 -8.89
N TYR A 176 -11.46 15.66 -8.40
CA TYR A 176 -10.29 15.79 -7.51
C TYR A 176 -10.43 15.00 -6.19
N ASN A 177 -11.65 14.88 -5.64
CA ASN A 177 -11.90 14.01 -4.49
C ASN A 177 -11.72 12.55 -4.87
N GLY A 178 -12.29 12.13 -6.00
CA GLY A 178 -12.15 10.79 -6.55
C GLY A 178 -10.70 10.42 -6.82
N VAL A 179 -9.91 11.32 -7.41
CA VAL A 179 -8.47 11.14 -7.66
C VAL A 179 -7.73 10.78 -6.38
N ILE A 180 -7.85 11.61 -5.33
CA ILE A 180 -7.17 11.33 -4.05
C ILE A 180 -7.71 10.03 -3.45
N CYS A 181 -9.02 9.90 -3.31
CA CYS A 181 -9.65 8.76 -2.67
C CYS A 181 -9.29 7.43 -3.34
N LYS A 182 -9.51 7.31 -4.65
CA LYS A 182 -9.39 6.06 -5.41
C LYS A 182 -7.92 5.66 -5.59
N THR A 183 -7.02 6.63 -5.76
CA THR A 183 -5.57 6.33 -5.75
C THR A 183 -5.12 5.81 -4.39
N LEU A 184 -5.57 6.41 -3.28
CA LEU A 184 -5.25 5.91 -1.94
C LEU A 184 -5.84 4.51 -1.67
N VAL A 185 -7.01 4.17 -2.23
CA VAL A 185 -7.57 2.80 -2.17
C VAL A 185 -6.64 1.81 -2.87
N PHE A 186 -6.19 2.11 -4.09
CA PHE A 186 -5.28 1.23 -4.83
C PHE A 186 -3.99 0.97 -4.04
N TYR A 187 -3.34 2.03 -3.56
CA TYR A 187 -2.11 1.89 -2.78
C TYR A 187 -2.33 1.18 -1.43
N GLY A 188 -3.52 1.33 -0.82
CA GLY A 188 -3.93 0.54 0.34
C GLY A 188 -4.00 -0.95 0.02
N LEU A 189 -4.59 -1.34 -1.12
CA LEU A 189 -4.63 -2.74 -1.54
C LEU A 189 -3.23 -3.30 -1.83
N GLU A 190 -2.41 -2.56 -2.58
CA GLU A 190 -1.04 -3.01 -2.89
C GLU A 190 -0.18 -3.18 -1.64
N THR A 191 -0.35 -2.30 -0.64
CA THR A 191 0.30 -2.41 0.67
C THR A 191 0.05 -3.77 1.35
N TYR A 192 -1.18 -4.29 1.30
CA TYR A 192 -1.56 -5.52 2.00
C TYR A 192 -1.42 -6.79 1.17
N PHE A 193 -1.57 -6.69 -0.17
CA PHE A 193 -1.66 -7.86 -1.03
C PHE A 193 -0.50 -8.01 -2.02
N LEU A 194 0.26 -6.93 -2.28
CA LEU A 194 1.42 -6.90 -3.17
C LEU A 194 1.15 -7.54 -4.55
N ILE A 195 -0.05 -7.31 -5.11
CA ILE A 195 -0.54 -8.02 -6.30
C ILE A 195 0.31 -7.66 -7.51
N ASP A 196 0.44 -6.37 -7.80
CA ASP A 196 1.24 -5.88 -8.92
C ASP A 196 2.73 -6.08 -8.69
N TYR A 197 3.18 -5.95 -7.44
CA TYR A 197 4.58 -6.25 -7.09
C TYR A 197 4.98 -7.66 -7.46
N ILE A 198 4.23 -8.64 -6.95
CA ILE A 198 4.55 -10.05 -7.12
C ILE A 198 4.43 -10.43 -8.60
N TYR A 199 3.49 -9.83 -9.34
CA TYR A 199 3.45 -10.00 -10.78
C TYR A 199 4.71 -9.46 -11.47
N SER A 200 5.18 -8.27 -11.11
CA SER A 200 6.42 -7.71 -11.65
C SER A 200 7.64 -8.60 -11.35
N LEU A 201 7.70 -9.22 -10.17
CA LEU A 201 8.72 -10.20 -9.80
C LEU A 201 8.63 -11.47 -10.66
N CYS A 202 7.41 -11.93 -10.98
CA CYS A 202 7.22 -13.05 -11.90
C CYS A 202 7.76 -12.74 -13.30
N LEU A 203 7.53 -11.53 -13.82
CA LEU A 203 8.06 -11.10 -15.11
C LEU A 203 9.59 -10.99 -15.10
N ALA A 204 10.18 -10.51 -14.00
CA ALA A 204 11.64 -10.48 -13.84
C ALA A 204 12.24 -11.90 -13.75
N ALA A 205 11.60 -12.80 -13.00
CA ALA A 205 12.02 -14.20 -12.88
C ALA A 205 11.92 -14.96 -14.20
N GLU A 206 10.89 -14.69 -15.00
CA GLU A 206 10.70 -15.30 -16.33
C GLU A 206 11.88 -15.00 -17.27
N LYS A 207 12.40 -13.76 -17.25
CA LYS A 207 13.59 -13.38 -18.03
C LYS A 207 14.84 -14.19 -17.65
N LYS A 208 14.82 -14.86 -16.49
CA LYS A 208 15.86 -15.77 -15.99
C LYS A 208 15.48 -17.24 -16.05
N GLY A 209 14.36 -17.58 -16.71
CA GLY A 209 13.89 -18.95 -16.83
C GLY A 209 13.29 -19.52 -15.54
N PHE A 210 12.67 -18.67 -14.70
CA PHE A 210 12.04 -19.05 -13.43
C PHE A 210 12.99 -19.79 -12.47
N PRO A 211 14.01 -19.10 -11.92
CA PRO A 211 15.02 -19.73 -11.08
C PRO A 211 14.40 -20.44 -9.88
N ASP A 212 14.91 -21.63 -9.54
CA ASP A 212 14.42 -22.42 -8.41
C ASP A 212 14.62 -21.71 -7.07
N TYR A 213 15.75 -21.00 -6.92
CA TYR A 213 16.01 -20.14 -5.78
C TYR A 213 15.23 -18.83 -5.90
N ILE A 214 14.43 -18.53 -4.88
CA ILE A 214 13.66 -17.30 -4.75
C ILE A 214 14.34 -16.42 -3.69
N PRO A 215 14.95 -15.28 -4.07
CA PRO A 215 15.66 -14.39 -3.14
C PRO A 215 14.68 -13.57 -2.28
N ILE A 216 14.01 -14.24 -1.33
CA ILE A 216 12.89 -13.66 -0.59
C ILE A 216 13.29 -12.45 0.27
N GLU A 217 14.47 -12.49 0.89
CA GLU A 217 15.00 -11.39 1.71
C GLU A 217 15.18 -10.11 0.87
N ARG A 218 15.63 -10.27 -0.38
CA ARG A 218 15.75 -9.15 -1.32
C ARG A 218 14.38 -8.57 -1.65
N MET A 219 13.39 -9.43 -1.94
CA MET A 219 12.02 -9.00 -2.21
C MET A 219 11.42 -8.22 -1.04
N GLN A 220 11.62 -8.70 0.20
CA GLN A 220 11.14 -8.07 1.42
C GLN A 220 11.80 -6.71 1.66
N SER A 221 13.11 -6.62 1.45
CA SER A 221 13.84 -5.35 1.66
C SER A 221 13.35 -4.21 0.76
N VAL A 222 12.86 -4.51 -0.45
CA VAL A 222 12.22 -3.53 -1.33
C VAL A 222 10.81 -3.20 -0.83
N CYS A 223 9.95 -4.21 -0.73
CA CYS A 223 8.55 -4.02 -0.37
C CYS A 223 8.02 -5.20 0.46
N SER A 224 7.80 -4.92 1.75
CA SER A 224 7.10 -5.78 2.70
C SER A 224 6.61 -4.95 3.87
N ILE A 225 5.74 -5.57 4.67
CA ILE A 225 5.47 -5.18 6.04
C ILE A 225 6.67 -5.62 6.88
N THR A 226 7.74 -4.83 6.90
CA THR A 226 8.86 -5.08 7.80
C THR A 226 8.74 -4.17 9.00
N GLN A 227 8.90 -4.74 10.19
CA GLN A 227 8.97 -4.01 11.44
C GLN A 227 10.30 -3.24 11.59
N TYR A 228 11.36 -3.70 10.89
CA TYR A 228 12.71 -3.16 11.05
C TYR A 228 13.33 -2.80 9.71
N ILE A 229 14.05 -1.69 9.69
CA ILE A 229 14.97 -1.34 8.61
C ILE A 229 16.39 -1.45 9.17
N ASP A 230 17.23 -2.22 8.50
CA ASP A 230 18.61 -2.43 8.93
C ASP A 230 19.41 -1.12 8.97
N ALA A 231 20.44 -1.11 9.81
CA ALA A 231 21.36 0.01 9.90
C ALA A 231 22.08 0.26 8.57
N THR A 232 22.26 1.54 8.25
CA THR A 232 23.10 2.00 7.14
C THR A 232 24.30 2.78 7.70
N ASP A 233 25.15 3.32 6.82
CA ASP A 233 26.22 4.23 7.24
C ASP A 233 25.66 5.52 7.88
N TRP A 234 24.40 5.87 7.54
CA TRP A 234 23.76 7.12 7.93
C TRP A 234 22.89 6.99 9.18
N CYS A 235 22.05 5.95 9.23
CA CYS A 235 21.07 5.77 10.30
C CYS A 235 21.27 4.41 10.99
N PRO A 236 21.15 4.33 12.33
CA PRO A 236 21.09 3.04 13.01
C PRO A 236 19.85 2.24 12.56
N ASN A 237 19.76 0.99 13.00
CA ASN A 237 18.53 0.20 12.80
C ASN A 237 17.34 0.96 13.40
N VAL A 238 16.27 1.08 12.62
CA VAL A 238 15.07 1.83 13.02
C VAL A 238 13.87 0.90 12.95
N TYR A 239 13.07 0.92 14.02
CA TYR A 239 11.74 0.33 14.03
C TYR A 239 10.79 1.24 13.25
N ILE A 240 10.20 0.69 12.19
CA ILE A 240 9.38 1.42 11.24
C ILE A 240 8.25 0.51 10.81
N ALA A 241 7.01 0.98 10.93
CA ALA A 241 5.81 0.29 10.42
C ALA A 241 5.46 0.78 9.00
N ASP A 242 6.43 0.78 8.08
CA ASP A 242 6.28 1.45 6.79
C ASP A 242 6.27 0.50 5.60
N TYR A 243 5.18 0.60 4.85
CA TYR A 243 4.68 -0.37 3.89
C TYR A 243 5.05 0.01 2.44
N CYS A 244 6.35 0.14 2.18
CA CYS A 244 6.96 0.38 0.87
C CYS A 244 7.22 1.85 0.52
N MET A 245 8.31 2.07 -0.21
CA MET A 245 8.43 3.27 -1.04
C MET A 245 7.68 2.99 -2.32
N LEU A 246 6.64 3.75 -2.59
CA LEU A 246 5.75 3.54 -3.73
C LEU A 246 6.35 4.02 -5.06
N LEU A 247 7.66 4.26 -5.07
CA LEU A 247 8.39 4.70 -6.25
C LEU A 247 9.24 3.54 -6.78
N LYS A 248 8.91 3.16 -8.01
CA LYS A 248 9.74 2.34 -8.90
C LYS A 248 10.14 0.96 -8.36
N TRP A 249 9.31 0.33 -7.52
CA TRP A 249 9.54 -1.08 -7.13
C TRP A 249 9.72 -2.05 -8.31
N ASP A 250 9.09 -1.75 -9.44
CA ASP A 250 9.21 -2.45 -10.70
C ASP A 250 10.61 -2.28 -11.32
N SER A 251 11.28 -1.14 -11.08
CA SER A 251 12.68 -0.95 -11.46
C SER A 251 13.62 -1.84 -10.65
N MET A 252 13.27 -2.14 -9.39
CA MET A 252 14.05 -3.02 -8.51
C MET A 252 13.84 -4.52 -8.81
N SER A 253 12.70 -4.90 -9.41
CA SER A 253 12.34 -6.30 -9.67
C SER A 253 13.40 -7.07 -10.45
N LYS A 254 14.09 -6.41 -11.39
CA LYS A 254 15.21 -7.01 -12.15
C LYS A 254 16.42 -7.29 -11.25
N HIS A 255 16.82 -6.33 -10.43
CA HIS A 255 18.01 -6.39 -9.57
C HIS A 255 17.92 -7.46 -8.49
N ILE A 256 16.70 -7.74 -8.03
CA ILE A 256 16.42 -8.83 -7.09
C ILE A 256 17.02 -10.15 -7.58
N PHE A 257 16.92 -10.46 -8.87
CA PHE A 257 17.40 -11.72 -9.45
C PHE A 257 18.77 -11.63 -10.12
N GLU A 258 19.23 -10.43 -10.49
CA GLU A 258 20.43 -10.23 -11.30
C GLU A 258 21.68 -9.90 -10.51
N ASP A 259 21.53 -9.08 -9.47
CA ASP A 259 22.67 -8.51 -8.80
C ASP A 259 23.42 -9.56 -7.97
N SER A 260 24.74 -9.43 -7.94
CA SER A 260 25.55 -10.11 -6.92
C SER A 260 25.13 -9.65 -5.51
N ASN A 261 25.53 -10.40 -4.48
CA ASN A 261 25.22 -10.01 -3.11
C ASN A 261 25.84 -8.67 -2.71
N GLU A 262 26.98 -8.31 -3.29
CA GLU A 262 27.66 -7.04 -3.03
C GLU A 262 26.92 -5.87 -3.69
N GLU A 263 26.59 -5.99 -4.98
CA GLU A 263 25.81 -4.98 -5.72
C GLU A 263 24.44 -4.75 -5.07
N TRP A 264 23.76 -5.83 -4.67
CA TRP A 264 22.48 -5.74 -3.98
C TRP A 264 22.58 -4.96 -2.67
N ARG A 265 23.61 -5.25 -1.87
CA ARG A 265 23.83 -4.59 -0.57
C ARG A 265 24.03 -3.09 -0.71
N GLU A 266 24.74 -2.64 -1.74
CA GLU A 266 24.93 -1.21 -1.97
C GLU A 266 23.63 -0.52 -2.44
N LYS A 267 22.85 -1.17 -3.31
CA LYS A 267 21.57 -0.59 -3.76
C LYS A 267 20.53 -0.55 -2.65
N ILE A 268 20.43 -1.60 -1.84
CA ILE A 268 19.40 -1.65 -0.80
C ILE A 268 19.65 -0.65 0.32
N LYS A 269 20.90 -0.29 0.61
CA LYS A 269 21.23 0.80 1.54
C LYS A 269 20.56 2.11 1.14
N ILE A 270 20.56 2.45 -0.16
CA ILE A 270 19.89 3.66 -0.65
C ILE A 270 18.39 3.60 -0.37
N ILE A 271 17.75 2.46 -0.63
CA ILE A 271 16.33 2.27 -0.35
C ILE A 271 16.04 2.38 1.15
N TYR A 272 16.90 1.82 2.01
CA TYR A 272 16.78 1.93 3.46
C TYR A 272 16.95 3.38 3.94
N ASP A 273 17.94 4.10 3.43
CA ASP A 273 18.14 5.53 3.74
C ASP A 273 16.91 6.35 3.34
N CYS A 274 16.33 6.11 2.16
CA CYS A 274 15.12 6.80 1.72
C CYS A 274 13.90 6.49 2.61
N LYS A 275 13.71 5.22 3.01
CA LYS A 275 12.65 4.83 3.96
C LYS A 275 12.86 5.51 5.32
N GLN A 276 14.09 5.51 5.82
CA GLN A 276 14.44 6.16 7.10
C GLN A 276 14.24 7.68 7.03
N LEU A 277 14.64 8.34 5.95
CA LEU A 277 14.37 9.77 5.70
C LEU A 277 12.90 10.09 5.75
N LYS A 278 12.08 9.32 5.02
CA LYS A 278 10.63 9.46 5.02
C LYS A 278 10.08 9.39 6.44
N ASN A 279 10.49 8.39 7.21
CA ASN A 279 10.04 8.22 8.58
C ASN A 279 10.50 9.34 9.52
N ILE A 280 11.75 9.79 9.43
CA ILE A 280 12.23 10.93 10.21
C ILE A 280 11.42 12.19 9.90
N MET A 281 11.13 12.43 8.62
CA MET A 281 10.32 13.58 8.19
C MET A 281 8.87 13.50 8.68
N LEU A 282 8.27 12.31 8.63
CA LEU A 282 6.90 12.11 9.09
C LEU A 282 6.79 12.08 10.62
N GLN A 283 7.82 11.68 11.36
CA GLN A 283 7.78 11.69 12.83
C GLN A 283 8.10 13.07 13.41
N ARG A 284 8.93 13.86 12.72
CA ARG A 284 9.27 15.23 13.16
C ARG A 284 8.24 16.22 12.65
N HIS A 285 7.52 16.85 13.57
CA HIS A 285 6.57 17.93 13.26
C HIS A 285 5.43 17.50 12.32
N LEU A 286 4.97 16.25 12.41
CA LEU A 286 3.90 15.71 11.57
C LEU A 286 2.68 16.64 11.51
N ASP A 287 2.23 17.13 12.66
CA ASP A 287 1.07 18.01 12.76
C ASP A 287 1.27 19.35 12.05
N ASP A 288 2.49 19.89 12.04
CA ASP A 288 2.81 21.11 11.33
C ASP A 288 2.80 20.88 9.82
N TRP A 289 3.37 19.77 9.34
CA TRP A 289 3.34 19.38 7.94
C TRP A 289 1.92 19.11 7.45
N ILE A 290 1.13 18.34 8.21
CA ILE A 290 -0.27 18.10 7.90
C ILE A 290 -1.02 19.42 7.83
N ARG A 291 -0.83 20.34 8.77
CA ARG A 291 -1.49 21.66 8.73
C ARG A 291 -1.17 22.43 7.46
N LEU A 292 0.08 22.38 6.98
CA LEU A 292 0.48 23.01 5.71
C LEU A 292 -0.22 22.36 4.52
N ILE A 293 -0.25 21.03 4.46
CA ILE A 293 -0.96 20.29 3.41
C ILE A 293 -2.47 20.54 3.47
N SER A 294 -3.09 20.55 4.65
CA SER A 294 -4.51 20.83 4.84
C SER A 294 -4.90 22.21 4.28
N ALA A 295 -3.98 23.18 4.30
CA ALA A 295 -4.21 24.52 3.76
C ALA A 295 -4.16 24.58 2.22
N CYS A 296 -3.54 23.60 1.56
CA CYS A 296 -3.57 23.48 0.10
C CYS A 296 -4.94 23.02 -0.40
N SER A 297 -5.31 23.47 -1.59
CA SER A 297 -6.59 23.10 -2.19
C SER A 297 -6.62 21.62 -2.57
N ILE A 298 -7.83 21.05 -2.64
CA ILE A 298 -8.01 19.66 -3.08
C ILE A 298 -7.56 19.44 -4.53
N GLU A 299 -7.73 20.47 -5.37
CA GLU A 299 -7.27 20.46 -6.76
C GLU A 299 -5.74 20.33 -6.84
N GLU A 300 -5.01 21.11 -6.05
CA GLU A 300 -3.53 21.02 -6.02
C GLU A 300 -3.07 19.62 -5.61
N LYS A 301 -3.67 19.04 -4.57
CA LYS A 301 -3.37 17.68 -4.11
C LYS A 301 -3.66 16.64 -5.19
N ALA A 302 -4.82 16.73 -5.84
CA ALA A 302 -5.19 15.83 -6.92
C ALA A 302 -4.24 15.95 -8.12
N ARG A 303 -3.89 17.18 -8.53
CA ARG A 303 -2.92 17.42 -9.62
C ARG A 303 -1.53 16.88 -9.28
N PHE A 304 -1.10 17.02 -8.03
CA PHE A 304 0.15 16.41 -7.57
C PHE A 304 0.12 14.88 -7.73
N ILE A 305 -0.98 14.23 -7.33
CA ILE A 305 -1.16 12.78 -7.52
C ILE A 305 -1.17 12.41 -9.01
N ILE A 306 -1.91 13.14 -9.85
CA ILE A 306 -1.96 12.88 -11.30
C ILE A 306 -0.56 12.97 -11.94
N ASN A 307 0.25 13.93 -11.50
CA ASN A 307 1.57 14.12 -12.12
C ASN A 307 2.62 13.10 -11.66
N ASN A 308 2.49 12.56 -10.44
CA ASN A 308 3.57 11.78 -9.82
C ASN A 308 3.17 10.34 -9.42
N TYR A 309 1.88 10.10 -9.13
CA TYR A 309 1.33 8.88 -8.55
C TYR A 309 0.10 8.35 -9.30
N TRP A 310 -0.01 8.67 -10.59
CA TRP A 310 -1.11 8.23 -11.43
C TRP A 310 -0.94 6.79 -11.86
N ILE A 311 -1.48 5.87 -11.06
CA ILE A 311 -1.38 4.42 -11.26
C ILE A 311 -2.20 3.92 -12.44
N TRP A 312 -3.23 4.67 -12.85
CA TRP A 312 -4.22 4.22 -13.83
C TRP A 312 -3.63 4.06 -15.25
N ASP A 313 -2.59 4.84 -15.56
CA ASP A 313 -1.82 4.72 -16.81
C ASP A 313 -0.79 3.57 -16.78
N LYS A 314 -0.51 3.01 -15.59
CA LYS A 314 0.50 1.97 -15.37
C LYS A 314 -0.11 0.61 -15.04
N ARG A 315 -1.43 0.45 -15.20
CA ARG A 315 -2.12 -0.81 -14.91
C ARG A 315 -1.51 -1.98 -15.66
N VAL A 316 -1.32 -3.05 -14.92
CA VAL A 316 -0.76 -4.29 -15.43
C VAL A 316 -1.80 -5.03 -16.27
N ASP A 317 -1.43 -5.42 -17.48
CA ASP A 317 -2.18 -6.43 -18.22
C ASP A 317 -1.66 -7.82 -17.83
N TYR A 318 -2.44 -8.56 -17.04
CA TYR A 318 -1.99 -9.84 -16.50
C TYR A 318 -2.01 -10.96 -17.54
N GLU A 319 -0.91 -11.10 -18.26
CA GLU A 319 -0.69 -12.22 -19.17
C GLU A 319 -0.27 -13.47 -18.38
N TRP A 320 -1.22 -14.33 -18.02
CA TRP A 320 -0.92 -15.53 -17.22
C TRP A 320 -0.57 -16.75 -18.07
N THR A 321 0.66 -17.27 -17.91
CA THR A 321 1.08 -18.62 -18.32
C THR A 321 1.07 -19.58 -17.11
N SER A 322 1.07 -20.89 -17.34
CA SER A 322 1.12 -21.88 -16.25
C SER A 322 2.37 -21.70 -15.37
N ASP A 323 3.52 -21.36 -15.97
CA ASP A 323 4.75 -21.10 -15.23
C ASP A 323 4.68 -19.81 -14.41
N ARG A 324 4.15 -18.72 -14.98
CA ARG A 324 3.91 -17.45 -14.24
C ARG A 324 2.98 -17.69 -13.04
N ILE A 325 1.89 -18.44 -13.22
CA ILE A 325 0.96 -18.80 -12.12
C ILE A 325 1.69 -19.61 -11.04
N LYS A 326 2.45 -20.65 -11.45
CA LYS A 326 3.21 -21.49 -10.51
C LYS A 326 4.22 -20.67 -9.72
N TYR A 327 4.92 -19.75 -10.38
CA TYR A 327 5.92 -18.89 -9.73
C TYR A 327 5.28 -17.86 -8.80
N TYR A 328 4.20 -17.20 -9.25
CA TYR A 328 3.41 -16.26 -8.42
C TYR A 328 2.98 -16.92 -7.11
N ARG A 329 2.45 -18.14 -7.19
CA ARG A 329 2.04 -18.91 -6.00
C ARG A 329 3.18 -19.16 -5.04
N LYS A 330 4.37 -19.49 -5.55
CA LYS A 330 5.57 -19.70 -4.73
C LYS A 330 6.00 -18.41 -4.04
N ILE A 331 6.12 -17.30 -4.79
CA ILE A 331 6.49 -16.00 -4.21
C ILE A 331 5.46 -15.60 -3.16
N TYR A 332 4.16 -15.60 -3.50
CA TYR A 332 3.10 -15.20 -2.58
C TYR A 332 3.09 -16.04 -1.29
N GLN A 333 3.33 -17.35 -1.40
CA GLN A 333 3.41 -18.24 -0.24
C GLN A 333 4.57 -17.86 0.70
N LEU A 334 5.72 -17.48 0.14
CA LEU A 334 6.95 -17.16 0.89
C LEU A 334 6.98 -15.72 1.40
N LEU A 335 6.41 -14.77 0.65
CA LEU A 335 6.51 -13.34 0.92
C LEU A 335 5.44 -12.86 1.89
N MET A 336 4.21 -13.35 1.75
CA MET A 336 3.08 -12.84 2.51
C MET A 336 2.98 -13.50 3.88
N LYS A 337 2.67 -12.69 4.90
CA LYS A 337 2.44 -13.17 6.27
C LYS A 337 1.26 -14.16 6.34
N ASP A 338 1.35 -15.13 7.23
CA ASP A 338 0.22 -15.99 7.59
C ASP A 338 -0.67 -15.28 8.61
N PHE A 339 -1.96 -15.18 8.31
CA PHE A 339 -2.97 -14.72 9.26
C PHE A 339 -3.80 -15.89 9.75
N GLU A 340 -4.14 -15.87 11.04
CA GLU A 340 -5.11 -16.83 11.57
C GLU A 340 -6.47 -16.61 10.89
N LYS A 341 -7.13 -17.72 10.52
CA LYS A 341 -8.39 -17.62 9.79
C LYS A 341 -9.49 -17.09 10.71
N PRO A 342 -10.22 -16.05 10.30
CA PRO A 342 -11.33 -15.54 11.09
C PRO A 342 -12.41 -16.60 11.25
N HIS A 343 -12.82 -16.85 12.49
CA HIS A 343 -13.95 -17.72 12.83
C HIS A 343 -15.29 -16.96 12.74
N ILE A 344 -15.58 -16.41 11.55
CA ILE A 344 -16.81 -15.66 11.29
C ILE A 344 -17.90 -16.62 10.79
N LYS A 345 -19.07 -16.60 11.45
CA LYS A 345 -20.23 -17.47 11.14
C LYS A 345 -21.09 -16.98 9.99
#